data_AF-A0A937NUM3-F1
#
_entry.id   AF-A0A937NUM3-F1
#
_cell.length_a   1.000
_cell.length_b   1.000
_cell.length_c   1.000
_cell.angle_alpha   90.00
_cell.angle_beta   90.00
_cell.angle_gamma   90.00
#
_symmetry.space_group_name_H-M   'P 1'
#
loop_
_entity.id
_entity.type
_entity.pdbx_description
1 polymer ?
#
loop_
_entity_poly.entity_id
_entity_poly.type
_entity_poly.pdbx_seq_one_letter_code
_entity_poly.pdbx_strand_id
1 'polypeptide(L)'
;MKTMAVGELKTHFSEVLDEVKHGHPIAIGYGKRKTKVAVIVPYEQYKRDAKRHLIAEEDRATYLADNHTETPTETMVANEYVSLDPGTMLGKPTIRGTRLTVELILRKLAEGATAQELVEAHPQLSAEAIHAAIRYAADTLAHEEQAFATA
;
A
#
# COMPACT_ATOMS: atom_id res chain seq x y z
N MET A 1 -12.72 -14.57 18.98
CA MET A 1 -11.66 -14.75 17.96
C MET A 1 -11.10 -16.16 18.06
N LYS A 2 -11.35 -16.98 17.03
CA LYS A 2 -10.81 -18.34 16.92
C LYS A 2 -9.29 -18.27 16.79
N THR A 3 -8.54 -19.21 17.37
CA THR A 3 -7.08 -19.26 17.25
C THR A 3 -6.68 -20.60 16.66
N MET A 4 -5.94 -20.59 15.56
CA MET A 4 -5.48 -21.79 14.86
C MET A 4 -3.96 -21.84 14.75
N ALA A 5 -3.41 -23.05 14.66
CA ALA A 5 -1.99 -23.21 14.43
C ALA A 5 -1.63 -22.90 12.96
N VAL A 6 -0.38 -22.52 12.69
CA VAL A 6 0.09 -22.28 11.31
C VAL A 6 -0.13 -23.49 10.39
N GLY A 7 0.06 -24.72 10.88
CA GLY A 7 -0.18 -25.92 10.08
C GLY A 7 -1.65 -26.07 9.67
N GLU A 8 -2.56 -25.83 10.62
CA GLU A 8 -4.01 -25.88 10.41
C GLU A 8 -4.49 -24.80 9.43
N LEU A 9 -3.92 -23.59 9.53
CA LEU A 9 -4.15 -22.49 8.58
C LEU A 9 -3.77 -22.89 7.15
N LYS A 10 -2.63 -23.56 6.96
CA LYS A 10 -2.16 -23.98 5.62
C LYS A 10 -3.07 -25.05 5.02
N THR A 11 -3.56 -25.98 5.83
CA THR A 11 -4.43 -27.06 5.38
C THR A 11 -5.84 -26.55 5.00
N HIS A 12 -6.38 -25.60 5.76
CA HIS A 12 -7.77 -25.14 5.61
C HIS A 12 -7.88 -23.68 5.14
N PHE A 13 -6.90 -23.17 4.40
CA PHE A 13 -6.79 -21.74 4.11
C PHE A 13 -8.04 -21.14 3.43
N SER A 14 -8.66 -21.88 2.51
CA SER A 14 -9.89 -21.43 1.83
C SER A 14 -11.07 -21.25 2.80
N GLU A 15 -11.28 -22.22 3.71
CA GLU A 15 -12.33 -22.15 4.74
C GLU A 15 -12.09 -20.97 5.69
N VAL A 16 -10.82 -20.72 6.03
CA VAL A 16 -10.42 -19.55 6.83
C VAL A 16 -10.80 -18.25 6.14
N LEU A 17 -10.54 -18.11 4.83
CA LEU A 17 -10.94 -16.92 4.09
C LEU A 17 -12.46 -16.75 4.04
N ASP A 18 -13.21 -17.84 3.90
CA ASP A 18 -14.66 -17.77 3.92
C ASP A 18 -15.20 -17.38 5.31
N GLU A 19 -14.67 -17.94 6.41
CA GLU A 19 -15.00 -17.50 7.77
C GLU A 19 -14.74 -15.99 7.97
N VAL A 20 -13.59 -15.49 7.47
CA VAL A 20 -13.21 -14.07 7.53
C VAL A 20 -14.14 -13.19 6.69
N LYS A 21 -14.52 -13.62 5.49
CA LYS A 21 -15.50 -12.89 4.65
C LYS A 21 -16.86 -12.76 5.34
N HIS A 22 -17.25 -13.76 6.13
CA HIS A 22 -18.48 -13.72 6.95
C HIS A 22 -18.32 -12.91 8.25
N GLY A 23 -17.21 -12.18 8.42
CA GLY A 23 -17.03 -11.26 9.53
C GLY A 23 -16.34 -11.85 10.76
N HIS A 24 -15.73 -13.04 10.66
CA HIS A 24 -15.11 -13.71 11.81
C HIS A 24 -13.58 -13.57 11.80
N PRO A 25 -12.98 -12.81 12.73
CA PRO A 25 -11.53 -12.73 12.86
C PRO A 25 -10.90 -14.03 13.34
N ILE A 26 -9.72 -14.33 12.80
CA ILE A 26 -8.97 -15.55 13.07
C ILE A 26 -7.55 -15.21 13.49
N ALA A 27 -7.17 -15.63 14.69
CA ALA A 27 -5.80 -15.51 15.19
C ALA A 27 -4.94 -16.70 14.75
N ILE A 28 -3.68 -16.43 14.44
CA ILE A 28 -2.69 -17.42 14.07
C ILE A 28 -1.73 -17.58 15.24
N GLY A 29 -1.64 -18.80 15.75
CA GLY A 29 -0.75 -19.21 16.83
C GLY A 29 0.52 -19.88 16.32
N TYR A 30 1.66 -19.55 16.91
CA TYR A 30 2.97 -20.12 16.59
C TYR A 30 3.57 -20.88 17.79
N GLY A 31 4.31 -21.95 17.49
CA GLY A 31 4.99 -22.79 18.48
C GLY A 31 4.07 -23.70 19.30
N LYS A 32 4.67 -24.51 20.19
CA LYS A 32 3.94 -25.51 21.00
C LYS A 32 2.88 -24.90 21.93
N ARG A 33 3.10 -23.66 22.37
CA ARG A 33 2.17 -22.91 23.24
C ARG A 33 1.08 -22.18 22.44
N LYS A 34 1.06 -22.28 21.10
CA LYS A 34 0.16 -21.56 20.20
C LYS A 34 0.08 -20.06 20.53
N THR A 35 1.22 -19.43 20.80
CA THR A 35 1.30 -17.99 21.08
C THR A 35 0.75 -17.23 19.88
N LYS A 36 -0.24 -16.36 20.09
CA LYS A 36 -0.84 -15.56 19.02
C LYS A 36 0.22 -14.61 18.45
N VAL A 37 0.51 -14.74 17.16
CA VAL A 37 1.53 -13.91 16.47
C VAL A 37 0.94 -13.07 15.36
N ALA A 38 -0.22 -13.45 14.82
CA ALA A 38 -0.91 -12.70 13.78
C ALA A 38 -2.42 -12.87 13.90
N VAL A 39 -3.17 -12.01 13.20
CA VAL A 39 -4.62 -12.10 13.06
C VAL A 39 -5.01 -11.77 11.62
N ILE A 40 -5.94 -12.54 11.07
CA ILE A 40 -6.63 -12.22 9.83
C ILE A 40 -8.00 -11.65 10.23
N VAL A 41 -8.29 -10.44 9.77
CA VAL A 41 -9.54 -9.74 10.03
C VAL A 41 -10.28 -9.47 8.73
N PRO A 42 -11.62 -9.32 8.77
CA PRO A 42 -12.37 -8.80 7.64
C PRO A 42 -11.80 -7.44 7.21
N TYR A 43 -11.76 -7.18 5.91
CA TYR A 43 -11.19 -5.94 5.39
C TYR A 43 -11.91 -4.69 5.92
N GLU A 44 -13.24 -4.74 6.05
CA GLU A 44 -14.03 -3.65 6.64
C GLU A 44 -13.68 -3.37 8.11
N GLN A 45 -13.33 -4.41 8.86
CA GLN A 45 -12.86 -4.25 10.24
C GLN A 45 -11.49 -3.57 10.25
N TYR A 46 -10.57 -4.01 9.38
CA TYR A 46 -9.27 -3.37 9.22
C TYR A 46 -9.41 -1.88 8.86
N LYS A 47 -10.26 -1.52 7.88
CA LYS A 47 -10.52 -0.11 7.52
C LYS A 47 -11.04 0.70 8.70
N ARG A 48 -11.97 0.15 9.49
CA ARG A 48 -12.53 0.83 10.66
C ARG A 48 -11.47 1.09 11.73
N ASP A 49 -10.63 0.11 12.02
CA ASP A 49 -9.59 0.22 13.05
C ASP A 49 -8.47 1.16 12.60
N ALA A 50 -8.08 1.13 11.32
CA ALA A 50 -7.18 2.10 10.72
C ALA A 50 -7.74 3.53 10.81
N LYS A 51 -9.02 3.73 10.48
CA LYS A 51 -9.70 5.02 10.61
C LYS A 51 -9.73 5.51 12.06
N ARG A 52 -9.98 4.64 13.04
CA ARG A 52 -9.95 5.00 14.47
C ARG A 52 -8.57 5.48 14.94
N HIS A 53 -7.50 4.92 14.40
CA HIS A 53 -6.14 5.36 14.74
C HIS A 53 -5.83 6.73 14.13
N LEU A 54 -6.38 7.02 12.94
CA LEU A 54 -6.29 8.34 12.31
C LEU A 54 -7.10 9.40 13.08
N ILE A 55 -8.30 9.07 13.56
CA ILE A 55 -9.15 9.98 14.36
C ILE A 55 -8.52 10.32 15.72
N ALA A 56 -7.64 9.46 16.26
CA ALA A 56 -6.92 9.75 17.51
C ALA A 56 -5.82 10.82 17.33
N GLU A 57 -5.37 11.09 16.11
CA GLU A 57 -4.42 12.18 15.80
C GLU A 57 -5.10 13.46 15.27
N GLU A 58 -6.43 13.45 15.10
CA GLU A 58 -7.22 14.53 14.49
C GLU A 58 -7.56 15.72 15.41
N ASP A 59 -7.02 15.80 16.63
CA ASP A 59 -7.18 16.99 17.49
C ASP A 59 -6.31 18.19 17.03
N ARG A 60 -5.64 18.12 15.87
CA ARG A 60 -4.76 19.19 15.37
C ARG A 60 -5.09 19.81 14.01
N ALA A 61 -6.05 19.34 13.24
CA ALA A 61 -6.43 20.06 12.02
C ALA A 61 -7.86 19.75 11.56
N THR A 62 -8.77 20.52 12.12
CA THR A 62 -9.98 21.05 11.47
C THR A 62 -9.84 21.21 9.94
N TYR A 63 -10.97 21.06 9.22
CA TYR A 63 -11.27 21.36 7.80
C TYR A 63 -11.30 20.12 6.89
N LEU A 64 -12.37 19.71 6.17
CA LEU A 64 -13.72 20.21 5.82
C LEU A 64 -14.52 18.95 5.36
N ALA A 65 -15.73 18.65 5.84
CA ALA A 65 -17.01 19.13 5.34
C ALA A 65 -17.12 19.30 3.80
N ASP A 66 -17.65 18.29 3.09
CA ASP A 66 -18.90 18.43 2.33
C ASP A 66 -19.37 17.10 1.74
N ASN A 67 -20.66 16.82 1.93
CA ASN A 67 -21.35 15.65 1.43
C ASN A 67 -21.53 15.75 -0.09
N HIS A 68 -20.79 14.94 -0.85
CA HIS A 68 -21.24 14.49 -2.16
C HIS A 68 -21.02 12.98 -2.31
N THR A 69 -22.09 12.30 -2.69
CA THR A 69 -22.16 10.91 -3.15
C THR A 69 -21.23 10.70 -4.35
N GLU A 70 -19.99 10.32 -4.08
CA GLU A 70 -19.11 9.58 -4.97
C GLU A 70 -18.15 8.81 -4.05
N THR A 71 -18.05 7.50 -4.24
CA THR A 71 -17.10 6.67 -3.47
C THR A 71 -15.70 7.26 -3.61
N PRO A 72 -15.04 7.75 -2.54
CA PRO A 72 -13.66 8.16 -2.67
C PRO A 72 -12.85 6.88 -2.77
N THR A 73 -12.36 6.59 -3.97
CA THR A 73 -11.15 5.79 -4.14
C THR A 73 -10.04 6.61 -3.48
N GLU A 74 -9.89 6.41 -2.17
CA GLU A 74 -8.99 7.18 -1.31
C GLU A 74 -7.57 6.90 -1.78
N THR A 75 -7.08 7.79 -2.63
CA THR A 75 -5.73 7.76 -3.18
C THR A 75 -4.76 7.85 -2.00
N MET A 76 -4.03 6.77 -1.72
CA MET A 76 -3.01 6.80 -0.68
C MET A 76 -1.84 7.64 -1.20
N VAL A 77 -1.61 8.78 -0.55
CA VAL A 77 -0.58 9.73 -0.99
C VAL A 77 0.75 9.30 -0.39
N ALA A 78 1.70 8.86 -1.22
CA ALA A 78 3.05 8.55 -0.76
C ALA A 78 3.86 9.84 -0.52
N ASN A 79 3.63 10.87 -1.35
CA ASN A 79 4.15 12.24 -1.22
C ASN A 79 3.33 13.18 -2.14
N GLU A 80 3.63 14.47 -2.13
CA GLU A 80 3.08 15.52 -2.99
C GLU A 80 3.02 15.14 -4.48
N TYR A 81 3.99 14.39 -4.99
CA TYR A 81 4.12 14.03 -6.42
C TYR A 81 3.81 12.57 -6.75
N VAL A 82 3.83 11.65 -5.78
CA VAL A 82 3.67 10.20 -6.01
C VAL A 82 2.41 9.68 -5.32
N SER A 83 1.59 8.97 -6.08
CA SER A 83 0.29 8.42 -5.70
C SER A 83 0.29 6.90 -5.72
N LEU A 84 -0.34 6.30 -4.71
CA LEU A 84 -0.65 4.88 -4.62
C LEU A 84 -2.17 4.73 -4.64
N ASP A 85 -2.71 4.42 -5.81
CA ASP A 85 -4.13 4.19 -5.99
C ASP A 85 -4.36 2.74 -6.44
N PRO A 86 -5.01 1.88 -5.62
CA PRO A 86 -5.37 0.52 -6.01
C PRO A 86 -6.24 0.44 -7.28
N GLY A 87 -7.01 1.50 -7.58
CA GLY A 87 -7.83 1.63 -8.78
C GLY A 87 -7.04 2.00 -10.04
N THR A 88 -5.79 2.43 -9.91
CA THR A 88 -4.94 2.88 -11.02
C THR A 88 -3.71 1.98 -11.17
N MET A 89 -3.44 1.52 -12.40
CA MET A 89 -2.23 0.74 -12.75
C MET A 89 -1.96 -0.46 -11.80
N LEU A 90 -3.03 -1.10 -11.31
CA LEU A 90 -2.97 -2.23 -10.37
C LEU A 90 -2.28 -1.88 -9.03
N GLY A 91 -2.41 -0.64 -8.55
CA GLY A 91 -1.80 -0.19 -7.29
C GLY A 91 -0.33 0.18 -7.41
N LYS A 92 0.24 0.21 -8.63
CA LYS A 92 1.62 0.65 -8.83
C LYS A 92 1.78 2.14 -8.45
N PRO A 93 2.93 2.55 -7.89
CA PRO A 93 3.24 3.96 -7.66
C PRO A 93 3.23 4.73 -8.98
N THR A 94 2.47 5.82 -9.02
CA THR A 94 2.29 6.68 -10.21
C THR A 94 2.54 8.14 -9.89
N ILE A 95 2.94 8.94 -10.88
CA ILE A 95 2.99 10.39 -10.75
C ILE A 95 1.56 10.93 -10.68
N ARG A 96 1.29 11.77 -9.67
CA ARG A 96 -0.02 12.36 -9.41
C ARG A 96 -0.61 13.03 -10.67
N GLY A 97 -1.90 12.77 -10.91
CA GLY A 97 -2.60 13.31 -12.08
C GLY A 97 -2.21 12.64 -13.41
N THR A 98 -1.41 11.58 -13.38
CA THR A 98 -0.98 10.86 -14.59
C THR A 98 -1.13 9.34 -14.42
N ARG A 99 -0.94 8.60 -15.52
CA ARG A 99 -0.76 7.13 -15.49
C ARG A 99 0.71 6.71 -15.66
N LEU A 100 1.65 7.64 -15.48
CA LEU A 100 3.08 7.35 -15.56
C LEU A 100 3.52 6.70 -14.25
N THR A 101 3.97 5.45 -14.31
CA THR A 101 4.46 4.75 -13.13
C THR A 101 5.87 5.21 -12.76
N VAL A 102 6.20 5.15 -11.48
CA VAL A 102 7.58 5.35 -10.99
C VAL A 102 8.53 4.39 -11.71
N GLU A 103 8.10 3.14 -11.90
CA GLU A 103 8.82 2.12 -12.67
C GLU A 103 9.17 2.58 -14.10
N LEU A 104 8.22 3.17 -14.84
CA LEU A 104 8.44 3.64 -16.21
C LEU A 104 9.50 4.73 -16.25
N ILE A 105 9.42 5.70 -15.34
CA ILE A 105 10.39 6.80 -15.23
C ILE A 105 11.79 6.24 -14.99
N LEU A 106 11.93 5.33 -14.01
CA LEU A 106 13.23 4.73 -13.69
C LEU A 106 13.80 3.90 -14.84
N ARG A 107 12.96 3.14 -15.56
CA ARG A 107 13.41 2.40 -16.74
C ARG A 107 13.94 3.32 -17.82
N LYS A 108 13.23 4.42 -18.09
CA LYS A 108 13.67 5.40 -19.11
C LYS A 108 14.99 6.07 -18.73
N LEU A 109 15.14 6.45 -17.47
CA LEU A 109 16.41 6.96 -16.94
C LEU A 109 17.53 5.91 -17.07
N ALA A 110 17.24 4.64 -16.78
CA ALA A 110 18.20 3.54 -16.93
C ALA A 110 18.57 3.24 -18.40
N GLU A 111 17.66 3.50 -19.34
CA GLU A 111 17.88 3.45 -20.79
C GLU A 111 18.72 4.65 -21.30
N GLY A 112 19.06 5.61 -20.43
CA GLY A 112 19.88 6.77 -20.74
C GLY A 112 19.10 8.05 -21.06
N ALA A 113 17.78 8.05 -20.91
CA ALA A 113 16.99 9.27 -21.06
C ALA A 113 17.35 10.27 -19.95
N THR A 114 17.40 11.54 -20.32
CA THR A 114 17.55 12.66 -19.38
C THR A 114 16.20 13.06 -18.79
N ALA A 115 16.23 13.73 -17.62
CA ALA A 115 15.00 14.28 -17.03
C ALA A 115 14.32 15.28 -17.96
N GLN A 116 15.10 16.05 -18.73
CA GLN A 116 14.58 17.01 -19.70
C GLN A 116 13.83 16.31 -20.83
N GLU A 117 14.41 15.28 -21.45
CA GLU A 117 13.75 14.50 -22.50
C GLU A 117 12.45 13.84 -22.01
N LEU A 118 12.41 13.43 -20.73
CA LEU A 118 11.21 12.88 -20.11
C LEU A 118 10.10 13.94 -19.94
N VAL A 119 10.44 15.16 -19.53
CA VAL A 119 9.50 16.28 -19.42
C VAL A 119 9.01 16.71 -20.81
N GLU A 120 9.89 16.74 -21.80
CA GLU A 120 9.54 17.05 -23.20
C GLU A 120 8.59 16.00 -23.80
N ALA A 121 8.83 14.72 -23.53
CA ALA A 121 7.97 13.62 -23.98
C ALA A 121 6.64 13.54 -23.21
N HIS A 122 6.61 14.04 -21.97
CA HIS A 122 5.45 14.00 -21.08
C HIS A 122 5.26 15.37 -20.41
N PRO A 123 4.60 16.35 -21.06
CA PRO A 123 4.45 17.72 -20.54
C PRO A 123 3.75 17.83 -19.17
N GLN A 124 3.01 16.80 -18.77
CA GLN A 124 2.37 16.67 -17.45
C GLN A 124 3.34 16.22 -16.34
N LEU A 125 4.58 15.88 -16.69
CA LEU A 125 5.64 15.48 -15.79
C LEU A 125 6.53 16.70 -15.51
N SER A 126 6.80 16.98 -14.23
CA SER A 126 7.79 18.00 -13.85
C SER A 126 9.10 17.37 -13.42
N ALA A 127 10.18 18.15 -13.40
CA ALA A 127 11.47 17.69 -12.91
C ALA A 127 11.38 17.27 -11.43
N GLU A 128 10.62 18.00 -10.62
CA GLU A 128 10.36 17.69 -9.21
C GLU A 128 9.64 16.34 -9.06
N ALA A 129 8.70 16.03 -9.94
CA ALA A 129 8.01 14.75 -9.96
C ALA A 129 8.97 13.59 -10.29
N ILE A 130 9.93 13.80 -11.21
CA ILE A 130 10.97 12.81 -11.52
C ILE A 130 11.87 12.58 -10.29
N HIS A 131 12.32 13.65 -9.63
CA HIS A 131 13.11 13.53 -8.40
C HIS A 131 12.34 12.82 -7.28
N ALA A 132 11.05 13.12 -7.12
CA ALA A 132 10.20 12.45 -6.15
C ALA A 132 10.03 10.95 -6.46
N ALA A 133 9.94 10.57 -7.74
CA ALA A 133 9.90 9.17 -8.16
C ALA A 133 11.20 8.42 -7.82
N ILE A 134 12.36 9.04 -8.08
CA ILE A 134 13.68 8.48 -7.74
C ILE A 134 13.80 8.30 -6.22
N ARG A 135 13.45 9.33 -5.44
CA ARG A 135 13.49 9.26 -3.99
C ARG A 135 12.54 8.19 -3.44
N TYR A 136 11.30 8.12 -3.94
CA TYR A 136 10.35 7.08 -3.55
C TYR A 136 10.95 5.68 -3.76
N ALA A 137 11.62 5.44 -4.89
CA ALA A 137 12.23 4.16 -5.17
C ALA A 137 13.42 3.85 -4.25
N ALA A 138 14.28 4.84 -3.98
CA ALA A 138 15.38 4.69 -3.03
C ALA A 138 14.88 4.37 -1.62
N ASP A 139 13.86 5.10 -1.15
CA ASP A 139 13.23 4.87 0.15
C ASP A 139 12.57 3.48 0.20
N THR A 140 11.90 3.06 -0.88
CA THR A 140 11.28 1.72 -0.96
C THR A 140 12.34 0.63 -0.81
N LEU A 141 13.45 0.72 -1.56
CA LEU A 141 14.54 -0.26 -1.50
C LEU A 141 15.22 -0.28 -0.13
N ALA A 142 15.34 0.86 0.55
CA ALA A 142 15.94 0.94 1.89
C ALA A 142 15.13 0.21 2.97
N HIS A 143 13.83 0.00 2.74
CA HIS A 143 12.93 -0.69 3.66
C HIS A 143 12.60 -2.13 3.21
N GLU A 144 13.18 -2.61 2.11
CA GLU A 144 13.08 -4.01 1.70
C GLU A 144 14.05 -4.88 2.50
N GLU A 145 13.54 -5.95 3.13
CA GLU A 145 14.36 -6.92 3.83
C GLU A 145 15.01 -7.87 2.79
N GLN A 146 16.33 -7.72 2.58
CA GLN A 146 17.06 -8.59 1.66
C GLN A 146 17.27 -9.97 2.29
N ALA A 147 16.49 -10.96 1.85
CA ALA A 147 16.74 -12.35 2.19
C ALA A 147 17.91 -12.91 1.36
N PHE A 148 19.10 -12.99 1.96
CA PHE A 148 20.20 -13.75 1.37
C PHE A 148 19.94 -15.24 1.55
N ALA A 149 19.85 -16.00 0.45
CA ALA A 149 19.91 -17.44 0.53
C ALA A 149 21.33 -17.84 0.96
N THR A 150 21.48 -18.26 2.22
CA THR A 150 22.72 -18.89 2.69
C THR A 150 22.83 -20.26 2.05
N ALA A 151 23.86 -20.47 1.23
CA ALA A 151 24.22 -21.75 0.63
C ALA A 151 24.79 -22.72 1.67
#